data_AF-A0A4S4MLG5-F1
#
_entry.id   AF-A0A4S4MLG5-F1
#
_cell.length_a   1.000
_cell.length_b   1.000
_cell.length_c   1.000
_cell.angle_alpha   90.00
_cell.angle_beta   90.00
_cell.angle_gamma   90.00
#
_symmetry.space_group_name_H-M   'P 1'
#
loop_
_entity.id
_entity.type
_entity.pdbx_description
1 polymer ?
#
loop_
_entity_poly.entity_id
_entity_poly.type
_entity_poly.pdbx_seq_one_letter_code
_entity_poly.pdbx_strand_id
1 'polypeptide(L)'
;MKFFSTVTPLVLAASATYVSATSLTNGYNIIKSRQAKVHRDLLDVCVGLDADLVLSEIIQDGKALVAGHLDVCLCVSLIPDFIKVNVVAQTAVNLLGVAKVSALIEGLINDDPGCQHCTFPEHGQSVCAPDWPCQFQCQDGYSPYTNPGDAHPSSCSCPAPMTECNGQCGNFPNGCGSAVPAPPQRRSRHATFGAAKDINKRQVGESKCPVDKQVCGVPGGNGGWECVDTKSDKESCGGCMTPSTIGVYHPATGKDCTSIPNAVSSSVECRSAACHVSACEAGFVPSAANDACVPVSASPADKRFFNWQEASEAVTKKAKAVGGKRDIVAAANADIRGMVKLGEGAGLVKLL
;
A
#
# COMPACT_ATOMS: atom_id res chain seq x y z
N MET A 1 23.80 -72.97 0.52
CA MET A 1 23.37 -73.27 -0.86
C MET A 1 23.31 -71.97 -1.64
N LYS A 2 23.71 -72.04 -2.92
CA LYS A 2 23.90 -70.95 -3.90
C LYS A 2 22.57 -70.23 -4.24
N PHE A 3 22.70 -69.08 -4.93
CA PHE A 3 21.93 -68.53 -6.08
C PHE A 3 21.74 -67.01 -5.92
N PHE A 4 22.52 -66.17 -6.62
CA PHE A 4 22.48 -65.70 -8.03
C PHE A 4 21.67 -64.39 -8.23
N SER A 5 22.37 -63.40 -8.83
CA SER A 5 21.99 -62.27 -9.71
C SER A 5 20.55 -61.74 -9.82
N THR A 6 20.42 -60.40 -9.84
CA THR A 6 19.75 -59.57 -10.90
C THR A 6 19.85 -58.08 -10.50
N VAL A 7 20.73 -57.25 -11.10
CA VAL A 7 20.56 -56.42 -12.32
C VAL A 7 19.31 -55.53 -12.33
N THR A 8 19.57 -54.21 -12.32
CA THR A 8 18.72 -53.03 -12.49
C THR A 8 18.03 -52.94 -13.86
N PRO A 9 17.00 -52.08 -13.99
CA PRO A 9 17.17 -50.96 -14.93
C PRO A 9 16.59 -49.61 -14.45
N LEU A 10 17.45 -48.60 -14.56
CA LEU A 10 17.27 -47.30 -15.23
C LEU A 10 15.83 -46.81 -15.54
N VAL A 11 15.45 -45.66 -14.94
CA VAL A 11 14.53 -44.69 -15.55
C VAL A 11 15.16 -43.30 -15.45
N LEU A 12 15.52 -42.74 -16.61
CA LEU A 12 15.90 -41.35 -16.82
C LEU A 12 14.64 -40.47 -16.73
N ALA A 13 14.64 -39.48 -15.84
CA ALA A 13 13.74 -38.33 -15.93
C ALA A 13 14.58 -37.06 -16.04
N ALA A 14 14.70 -36.57 -17.28
CA ALA A 14 15.18 -35.23 -17.58
C ALA A 14 14.04 -34.24 -17.32
N SER A 15 14.30 -33.20 -16.54
CA SER A 15 13.42 -32.02 -16.49
C SER A 15 14.27 -30.76 -16.42
N ALA A 16 14.10 -29.99 -17.50
CA ALA A 16 14.71 -28.75 -17.90
C ALA A 16 15.13 -27.77 -16.78
N THR A 17 16.39 -27.34 -16.87
CA THR A 17 16.83 -26.06 -16.34
C THR A 17 16.24 -24.95 -17.21
N TYR A 18 15.30 -24.18 -16.67
CA TYR A 18 14.91 -22.90 -17.26
C TYR A 18 16.08 -21.93 -17.09
N VAL A 19 16.84 -21.74 -18.17
CA VAL A 19 17.74 -20.60 -18.29
C VAL A 19 16.87 -19.37 -18.50
N SER A 20 16.61 -18.64 -17.42
CA SER A 20 16.09 -17.28 -17.52
C SER A 20 17.14 -16.43 -18.22
N ALA A 21 16.94 -16.18 -19.50
CA ALA A 21 17.70 -15.23 -20.27
C ALA A 21 17.56 -13.85 -19.60
N THR A 22 18.67 -13.36 -19.07
CA THR A 22 18.82 -11.96 -18.66
C THR A 22 18.77 -11.09 -19.91
N SER A 23 17.54 -10.65 -20.25
CA SER A 23 17.32 -9.64 -21.27
C SER A 23 17.91 -8.32 -20.81
N LEU A 24 19.16 -8.07 -21.22
CA LEU A 24 19.80 -6.76 -21.23
C LEU A 24 19.10 -5.86 -22.25
N THR A 25 17.89 -5.41 -21.91
CA THR A 25 17.29 -4.24 -22.52
C THR A 25 17.25 -3.16 -21.46
N ASN A 26 18.36 -2.43 -21.34
CA ASN A 26 18.45 -1.12 -20.68
C ASN A 26 17.64 -0.08 -21.49
N GLY A 27 16.36 -0.36 -21.71
CA GLY A 27 15.38 0.63 -22.14
C GLY A 27 15.00 1.42 -20.90
N TYR A 28 15.72 2.51 -20.65
CA TYR A 28 15.33 3.51 -19.66
C TYR A 28 13.88 3.91 -20.00
N ASN A 29 12.93 3.43 -19.22
CA ASN A 29 11.52 3.59 -19.54
C ASN A 29 11.15 5.04 -19.20
N ILE A 30 11.31 5.94 -20.17
CA ILE A 30 11.09 7.39 -20.06
C ILE A 30 9.68 7.71 -19.52
N ILE A 31 8.74 6.77 -19.61
CA ILE A 31 7.40 6.89 -19.04
C ILE A 31 7.40 6.66 -17.52
N LYS A 32 8.21 5.72 -17.00
CA LYS A 32 8.35 5.49 -15.55
C LYS A 32 9.04 6.62 -14.79
N SER A 33 9.93 7.38 -15.45
CA SER A 33 10.54 8.57 -14.84
C SER A 33 9.63 9.82 -14.88
N ARG A 34 8.50 9.76 -15.61
CA ARG A 34 7.54 10.87 -15.74
C ARG A 34 6.29 10.68 -14.90
N GLN A 35 6.05 9.47 -14.39
CA GLN A 35 5.03 9.25 -13.37
C GLN A 35 5.64 9.67 -12.04
N ALA A 36 5.30 10.88 -11.58
CA ALA A 36 5.50 11.25 -10.19
C ALA A 36 4.87 10.14 -9.36
N LYS A 37 5.69 9.33 -8.69
CA LYS A 37 5.19 8.37 -7.72
C LYS A 37 4.65 9.20 -6.59
N VAL A 38 3.34 9.45 -6.60
CA VAL A 38 2.62 9.94 -5.44
C VAL A 38 2.94 8.95 -4.34
N HIS A 39 3.73 9.38 -3.37
CA HIS A 39 4.08 8.56 -2.23
C HIS A 39 2.76 8.37 -1.49
N ARG A 40 2.18 7.17 -1.54
CA ARG A 40 0.97 6.89 -0.76
C ARG A 40 1.30 7.17 0.70
N ASP A 41 0.38 7.84 1.38
CA ASP A 41 0.44 8.11 2.82
C ASP A 41 0.79 6.80 3.54
N LEU A 42 2.04 6.69 3.98
CA LEU A 42 2.47 5.58 4.79
C LEU A 42 1.96 5.91 6.20
N LEU A 43 0.80 5.36 6.55
CA LEU A 43 0.34 5.37 7.93
C LEU A 43 1.40 4.65 8.77
N ASP A 44 2.02 5.38 9.69
CA ASP A 44 3.06 4.86 10.58
C ASP A 44 2.62 4.99 12.04
N VAL A 45 3.21 4.19 12.91
CA VAL A 45 2.99 4.28 14.36
C VAL A 45 4.28 4.74 15.00
N CYS A 46 4.25 5.87 15.68
CA CYS A 46 5.41 6.50 16.29
C CYS A 46 5.18 6.76 17.79
N VAL A 47 6.25 6.70 18.57
CA VAL A 47 6.21 7.04 19.99
C VAL A 47 7.57 7.52 20.49
N GLY A 48 7.58 8.40 21.50
CA GLY A 48 8.75 8.68 22.32
C GLY A 48 8.96 7.54 23.32
N LEU A 49 9.85 6.60 23.03
CA LEU A 49 10.16 5.48 23.93
C LEU A 49 11.09 5.95 25.04
N ASP A 50 10.68 5.72 26.29
CA ASP A 50 11.48 5.81 27.52
C ASP A 50 11.26 4.50 28.30
N ALA A 51 11.92 3.42 27.86
CA ALA A 51 11.64 2.06 28.32
C ALA A 51 12.86 1.14 28.26
N ASP A 52 12.89 0.13 29.13
CA ASP A 52 13.92 -0.91 29.13
C ASP A 52 13.64 -2.00 28.07
N LEU A 53 14.63 -2.35 27.27
CA LEU A 53 14.55 -3.47 26.33
C LEU A 53 14.78 -4.80 27.07
N VAL A 54 13.69 -5.41 27.54
CA VAL A 54 13.71 -6.65 28.30
C VAL A 54 13.65 -7.89 27.38
N LEU A 55 14.60 -8.81 27.56
CA LEU A 55 14.72 -10.05 26.81
C LEU A 55 14.14 -11.22 27.60
N SER A 56 12.81 -11.37 27.59
CA SER A 56 12.08 -12.36 28.39
C SER A 56 12.48 -13.83 28.17
N GLU A 57 13.10 -14.16 27.03
CA GLU A 57 13.57 -15.51 26.72
C GLU A 57 14.88 -15.88 27.45
N ILE A 58 15.62 -14.90 27.96
CA ILE A 58 16.91 -15.09 28.63
C ILE A 58 16.73 -14.75 30.10
N ILE A 59 16.78 -15.76 30.96
CA ILE A 59 16.64 -15.62 32.40
C ILE A 59 18.02 -15.70 33.05
N GLN A 60 18.42 -14.64 33.78
CA GLN A 60 19.62 -14.60 34.62
C GLN A 60 19.19 -14.35 36.07
N ASP A 61 19.64 -15.20 36.99
CA ASP A 61 19.29 -15.12 38.42
C ASP A 61 17.77 -15.06 38.70
N GLY A 62 16.98 -15.75 37.87
CA GLY A 62 15.52 -15.80 37.99
C GLY A 62 14.79 -14.55 37.49
N LYS A 63 15.47 -13.61 36.82
CA LYS A 63 14.89 -12.42 36.20
C LYS A 63 15.19 -12.37 34.70
N ALA A 64 14.31 -11.74 33.93
CA ALA A 64 14.57 -11.48 32.52
C ALA A 64 15.75 -10.53 32.35
N LEU A 65 16.62 -10.82 31.37
CA LEU A 65 17.78 -9.99 31.07
C LEU A 65 17.35 -8.66 30.46
N VAL A 66 17.83 -7.54 31.00
CA VAL A 66 17.64 -6.21 30.40
C VAL A 66 18.82 -5.91 29.48
N ALA A 67 18.56 -5.76 28.18
CA ALA A 67 19.61 -5.46 27.20
C ALA A 67 20.15 -4.02 27.39
N GLY A 68 19.28 -3.11 27.80
CA GLY A 68 19.59 -1.71 28.07
C GLY A 68 18.34 -0.84 28.04
N HIS A 69 18.51 0.43 28.38
CA HIS A 69 17.46 1.43 28.38
C HIS A 69 17.37 2.12 27.00
N LEU A 70 16.16 2.32 26.50
CA LEU A 70 15.86 3.02 25.26
C LEU A 70 15.18 4.35 25.59
N ASP A 71 15.88 5.46 25.31
CA ASP A 71 15.37 6.83 25.38
C ASP A 71 15.48 7.44 23.97
N VAL A 72 14.47 7.21 23.13
CA VAL A 72 14.48 7.57 21.71
C VAL A 72 13.05 7.68 21.17
N CYS A 73 12.81 8.62 20.27
CA CYS A 73 11.58 8.63 19.49
C CYS A 73 11.72 7.73 18.26
N LEU A 74 10.83 6.75 18.11
CA LEU A 74 10.91 5.75 17.06
C LEU A 74 9.54 5.47 16.43
N CYS A 75 9.56 5.26 15.11
CA CYS A 75 8.41 4.79 14.35
C CYS A 75 8.63 3.34 13.88
N VAL A 76 7.55 2.58 13.67
CA VAL A 76 7.61 1.18 13.23
C VAL A 76 8.37 1.04 11.92
N SER A 77 8.17 1.95 10.96
CA SER A 77 8.87 1.91 9.67
C SER A 77 10.40 2.07 9.79
N LEU A 78 10.89 2.70 10.87
CA LEU A 78 12.31 2.99 11.09
C LEU A 78 13.04 1.92 11.93
N ILE A 79 12.33 0.93 12.47
CA ILE A 79 12.93 -0.17 13.27
C ILE A 79 14.12 -0.83 12.56
N PRO A 80 14.07 -1.19 11.26
CA PRO A 80 15.19 -1.88 10.61
C PRO A 80 16.48 -1.06 10.58
N ASP A 81 16.38 0.26 10.43
CA ASP A 81 17.54 1.15 10.42
C ASP A 81 17.99 1.49 11.84
N PHE A 82 17.06 1.66 12.78
CA PHE A 82 17.36 1.83 14.19
C PHE A 82 18.20 0.68 14.75
N ILE A 83 17.83 -0.57 14.45
CA ILE A 83 18.58 -1.76 14.88
C ILE A 83 20.03 -1.75 14.37
N LYS A 84 20.28 -1.18 13.18
CA LYS A 84 21.63 -1.11 12.62
C LYS A 84 22.50 -0.06 13.31
N VAL A 85 21.92 0.97 13.92
CA VAL A 85 22.68 2.10 14.48
C VAL A 85 22.72 2.12 16.00
N ASN A 86 21.72 1.56 16.68
CA ASN A 86 21.62 1.61 18.13
C ASN A 86 22.34 0.42 18.80
N VAL A 87 23.26 0.72 19.72
CA VAL A 87 24.09 -0.29 20.40
C VAL A 87 23.32 -1.23 21.32
N VAL A 88 22.25 -0.76 21.97
CA VAL A 88 21.39 -1.59 22.84
C VAL A 88 20.63 -2.59 21.98
N ALA A 89 20.04 -2.13 20.87
CA ALA A 89 19.35 -2.98 19.92
C ALA A 89 20.31 -4.01 19.27
N GLN A 90 21.51 -3.60 18.86
CA GLN A 90 22.53 -4.53 18.33
C GLN A 90 22.93 -5.61 19.35
N THR A 91 23.08 -5.24 20.62
CA THR A 91 23.40 -6.19 21.70
C THR A 91 22.28 -7.22 21.86
N ALA A 92 21.02 -6.78 21.86
CA ALA A 92 19.87 -7.68 21.87
C ALA A 92 19.84 -8.59 20.62
N VAL A 93 20.18 -8.05 19.44
CA VAL A 93 20.21 -8.81 18.18
C VAL A 93 21.25 -9.92 18.23
N ASN A 94 22.42 -9.68 18.82
CA ASN A 94 23.44 -10.71 18.98
C ASN A 94 22.99 -11.88 19.87
N LEU A 95 21.98 -11.67 20.72
CA LEU A 95 21.44 -12.68 21.64
C LEU A 95 20.21 -13.41 21.08
N LEU A 96 19.27 -12.68 20.44
CA LEU A 96 17.97 -13.23 20.02
C LEU A 96 17.77 -13.27 18.49
N GLY A 97 18.62 -12.59 17.72
CA GLY A 97 18.46 -12.39 16.28
C GLY A 97 17.56 -11.19 15.92
N VAL A 98 17.70 -10.70 14.69
CA VAL A 98 17.03 -9.47 14.21
C VAL A 98 15.51 -9.57 14.31
N ALA A 99 14.91 -10.67 13.84
CA ALA A 99 13.45 -10.81 13.77
C ALA A 99 12.79 -10.69 15.16
N LYS A 100 13.37 -11.31 16.19
CA LYS A 100 12.83 -11.25 17.56
C LYS A 100 12.97 -9.85 18.16
N VAL A 101 14.11 -9.20 17.97
CA VAL A 101 14.32 -7.84 18.48
C VAL A 101 13.43 -6.84 17.77
N SER A 102 13.24 -6.96 16.45
CA SER A 102 12.27 -6.14 15.71
C SER A 102 10.86 -6.29 16.29
N ALA A 103 10.39 -7.52 16.51
CA ALA A 103 9.06 -7.77 17.08
C ALA A 103 8.92 -7.24 18.52
N LEU A 104 9.98 -7.35 19.34
CA LEU A 104 9.98 -6.79 20.70
C LEU A 104 9.89 -5.26 20.68
N ILE A 105 10.69 -4.59 19.84
CA ILE A 105 10.65 -3.13 19.71
C ILE A 105 9.31 -2.67 19.13
N GLU A 106 8.78 -3.38 18.13
CA GLU A 106 7.45 -3.11 17.58
C GLU A 106 6.35 -3.27 18.64
N GLY A 107 6.45 -4.28 19.51
CA GLY A 107 5.57 -4.44 20.67
C GLY A 107 5.68 -3.25 21.64
N LEU A 108 6.89 -2.82 21.99
CA LEU A 108 7.11 -1.64 22.84
C LEU A 108 6.48 -0.38 22.23
N ILE A 109 6.54 -0.19 20.91
CA ILE A 109 5.93 0.96 20.24
C ILE A 109 4.40 0.88 20.30
N ASN A 110 3.82 -0.27 19.98
CA ASN A 110 2.35 -0.41 19.89
C ASN A 110 1.66 -0.50 21.26
N ASP A 111 2.35 -0.99 22.29
CA ASP A 111 1.81 -1.16 23.64
C ASP A 111 1.98 0.12 24.49
N ASP A 112 2.77 1.09 24.05
CA ASP A 112 2.98 2.35 24.77
C ASP A 112 1.71 3.24 24.72
N PRO A 113 1.23 3.78 25.85
CA PRO A 113 0.03 4.60 25.90
C PRO A 113 0.18 5.96 25.18
N GLY A 114 1.41 6.40 24.91
CA GLY A 114 1.75 7.62 24.19
C GLY A 114 1.92 7.43 22.68
N CYS A 115 1.70 6.23 22.13
CA CYS A 115 1.84 6.00 20.70
C CYS A 115 0.81 6.79 19.88
N GLN A 116 1.23 7.21 18.69
CA GLN A 116 0.40 7.99 17.76
C GLN A 116 0.45 7.37 16.37
N HIS A 117 -0.71 7.33 15.73
CA HIS A 117 -0.85 6.98 14.32
C HIS A 117 -0.58 8.22 13.47
N CYS A 118 0.60 8.27 12.88
CA CYS A 118 1.08 9.42 12.13
C CYS A 118 0.71 9.29 10.66
N THR A 119 0.09 10.36 10.14
CA THR A 119 -0.11 10.58 8.71
C THR A 119 0.74 11.77 8.32
N PHE A 120 1.71 11.55 7.44
CA PHE A 120 2.63 12.60 7.02
C PHE A 120 2.11 13.26 5.74
N PRO A 121 2.17 14.60 5.64
CA PRO A 121 1.73 15.30 4.44
C PRO A 121 2.67 15.01 3.26
N GLU A 122 2.21 15.29 2.04
CA GLU A 122 3.08 15.31 0.86
C GLU A 122 4.28 16.24 1.09
N HIS A 123 5.45 15.81 0.62
CA HIS A 123 6.75 16.48 0.87
C HIS A 123 7.17 16.58 2.35
N GLY A 124 6.46 15.91 3.27
CA GLY A 124 6.87 15.74 4.65
C GLY A 124 7.74 14.49 4.84
N GLN A 125 8.94 14.66 5.38
CA GLN A 125 9.74 13.56 5.91
C GLN A 125 9.43 13.37 7.39
N SER A 126 9.18 12.13 7.82
CA SER A 126 8.99 11.81 9.23
C SER A 126 10.23 12.14 10.05
N VAL A 127 10.04 12.88 11.14
CA VAL A 127 11.07 13.22 12.12
C VAL A 127 10.44 13.02 13.48
N CYS A 128 10.79 11.96 14.20
CA CYS A 128 10.16 11.66 15.48
C CYS A 128 10.79 12.54 16.59
N ALA A 129 9.96 13.20 17.41
CA ALA A 129 10.40 13.85 18.66
C ALA A 129 9.61 13.33 19.87
N PRO A 130 10.22 13.24 21.08
CA PRO A 130 9.57 12.66 22.25
C PRO A 130 8.25 13.35 22.66
N ASP A 131 8.15 14.67 22.47
CA ASP A 131 6.96 15.47 22.76
C ASP A 131 5.97 15.53 21.60
N TRP A 132 6.41 15.22 20.38
CA TRP A 132 5.58 15.19 19.18
C TRP A 132 6.02 14.03 18.25
N PRO A 133 5.54 12.79 18.51
CA PRO A 133 5.97 11.61 17.75
C PRO A 133 5.69 11.69 16.25
N CYS A 134 4.63 12.39 15.86
CA CYS A 134 4.27 12.64 14.47
C CYS A 134 4.89 13.91 13.87
N GLN A 135 6.00 14.40 14.43
CA GLN A 135 6.73 15.50 13.84
C GLN A 135 7.21 15.15 12.43
N PHE A 136 7.25 16.17 11.57
CA PHE A 136 7.77 16.04 10.22
C PHE A 136 8.56 17.28 9.81
N GLN A 137 9.45 17.09 8.84
CA GLN A 137 10.20 18.15 8.21
C GLN A 137 9.84 18.22 6.73
N CYS A 138 9.45 19.41 6.27
CA CYS A 138 9.20 19.63 4.85
C CYS A 138 10.50 19.55 4.04
N GLN A 139 10.45 18.82 2.92
CA GLN A 139 11.53 18.67 1.96
C GLN A 139 11.22 19.42 0.67
N ASP A 140 12.08 19.29 -0.34
CA ASP A 140 11.87 19.80 -1.70
C ASP A 140 11.57 21.30 -1.80
N GLY A 141 12.05 22.09 -0.84
CA GLY A 141 11.84 23.54 -0.77
C GLY A 141 10.48 23.97 -0.19
N TYR A 142 9.65 23.02 0.25
CA TYR A 142 8.38 23.33 0.90
C TYR A 142 8.61 23.87 2.31
N SER A 143 7.64 24.66 2.79
CA SER A 143 7.64 25.24 4.14
C SER A 143 6.49 24.67 4.97
N PRO A 144 6.69 24.43 6.28
CA PRO A 144 5.62 23.96 7.16
C PRO A 144 4.49 24.97 7.21
N TYR A 145 3.26 24.47 7.14
CA TYR A 145 2.03 25.23 7.31
C TYR A 145 1.26 24.67 8.49
N THR A 146 0.78 25.58 9.35
CA THR A 146 0.01 25.28 10.55
C THR A 146 -1.36 25.92 10.39
N ASN A 147 -2.43 25.14 10.53
CA ASN A 147 -3.76 25.74 10.46
C ASN A 147 -3.97 26.66 11.69
N PRO A 148 -4.78 27.71 11.57
CA PRO A 148 -5.13 28.54 12.72
C PRO A 148 -5.75 27.70 13.86
N GLY A 149 -5.07 27.66 15.00
CA GLY A 149 -5.49 26.92 16.19
C GLY A 149 -4.72 25.63 16.46
N ASP A 150 -3.97 25.12 15.48
CA ASP A 150 -3.12 23.93 15.67
C ASP A 150 -1.82 24.32 16.40
N ALA A 151 -1.36 23.47 17.31
CA ALA A 151 -0.08 23.66 18.02
C ALA A 151 1.14 23.30 17.16
N HIS A 152 0.95 22.47 16.14
CA HIS A 152 2.01 21.93 15.30
C HIS A 152 1.65 22.05 13.80
N PRO A 153 2.64 22.10 12.89
CA PRO A 153 2.42 22.03 11.46
C PRO A 153 1.55 20.83 11.05
N SER A 154 0.64 21.05 10.12
CA SER A 154 -0.30 20.04 9.59
C SER A 154 -0.04 19.70 8.12
N SER A 155 0.69 20.55 7.39
CA SER A 155 1.02 20.30 5.99
C SER A 155 2.33 20.97 5.57
N CYS A 156 2.85 20.59 4.40
CA CYS A 156 3.93 21.28 3.72
C CYS A 156 3.35 22.06 2.54
N SER A 157 3.56 23.38 2.51
CA SER A 157 3.03 24.27 1.48
C SER A 157 4.16 24.96 0.73
N CYS A 158 3.89 25.33 -0.54
CA CYS A 158 4.81 26.15 -1.32
C CYS A 158 4.38 27.63 -1.20
N PRO A 159 4.97 28.43 -0.30
CA PRO A 159 4.50 29.78 -0.05
C PRO A 159 4.81 30.72 -1.23
N ALA A 160 3.90 31.66 -1.49
CA ALA A 160 4.15 32.73 -2.45
C ALA A 160 5.40 33.55 -2.04
N PRO A 161 6.24 33.99 -2.99
CA PRO A 161 6.07 33.94 -4.46
C PRO A 161 6.62 32.67 -5.13
N MET A 162 6.98 31.63 -4.37
CA MET A 162 7.49 30.38 -4.94
C MET A 162 6.36 29.61 -5.66
N THR A 163 6.74 28.77 -6.61
CA THR A 163 5.82 27.94 -7.40
C THR A 163 6.30 26.50 -7.34
N GLU A 164 5.37 25.57 -7.26
CA GLU A 164 5.68 24.14 -7.36
C GLU A 164 5.99 23.76 -8.81
N CYS A 165 7.11 23.05 -9.01
CA CYS A 165 7.50 22.50 -10.29
C CYS A 165 8.12 21.12 -10.14
N ASN A 166 7.50 20.09 -10.72
CA ASN A 166 7.96 18.69 -10.63
C ASN A 166 8.16 18.21 -9.18
N GLY A 167 7.24 18.58 -8.27
CA GLY A 167 7.35 18.23 -6.85
C GLY A 167 8.46 18.97 -6.10
N GLN A 168 8.99 20.07 -6.66
CA GLN A 168 9.90 20.98 -5.97
C GLN A 168 9.28 22.36 -5.86
N CYS A 169 9.25 22.93 -4.66
CA CYS A 169 8.88 24.31 -4.43
C CYS A 169 10.09 25.23 -4.58
N GLY A 170 9.99 26.24 -5.45
CA GLY A 170 11.09 27.16 -5.67
C GLY A 170 10.72 28.38 -6.52
N ASN A 171 11.70 29.25 -6.74
CA ASN A 171 11.52 30.40 -7.63
C ASN A 171 11.83 30.01 -9.08
N PHE A 172 10.78 29.92 -9.90
CA PHE A 172 10.87 29.57 -11.32
C PHE A 172 10.46 30.77 -12.19
N PRO A 173 11.35 31.77 -12.40
CA PRO A 173 10.99 33.03 -13.08
C PRO A 173 10.56 32.83 -14.54
N ASN A 174 10.98 31.74 -15.18
CA ASN A 174 10.60 31.36 -16.54
C ASN A 174 9.41 30.38 -16.59
N GLY A 175 8.74 30.17 -15.46
CA GLY A 175 7.72 29.15 -15.28
C GLY A 175 8.29 27.74 -15.10
N CYS A 176 7.41 26.79 -14.74
CA CYS A 176 7.76 25.39 -14.67
C CYS A 176 7.72 24.75 -16.05
N GLY A 177 8.86 24.24 -16.54
CA GLY A 177 8.97 23.58 -17.85
C GLY A 177 8.24 22.24 -17.96
N SER A 178 7.57 21.78 -16.89
CA SER A 178 6.79 20.55 -16.89
C SER A 178 5.31 20.84 -17.05
N ALA A 179 4.90 20.89 -18.31
CA ALA A 179 3.66 20.24 -18.67
C ALA A 179 4.00 19.31 -19.82
N VAL A 180 3.44 18.11 -19.77
CA VAL A 180 2.98 17.38 -20.97
C VAL A 180 2.69 18.43 -22.06
N PRO A 181 3.29 18.35 -23.27
CA PRO A 181 3.06 19.37 -24.29
C PRO A 181 1.55 19.56 -24.38
N ALA A 182 1.09 20.74 -23.92
CA ALA A 182 -0.31 21.09 -24.04
C ALA A 182 -0.63 20.80 -25.50
N PRO A 183 -1.61 19.92 -25.81
CA PRO A 183 -1.87 19.51 -27.18
C PRO A 183 -1.90 20.79 -27.98
N PRO A 184 -1.01 20.95 -28.98
CA PRO A 184 -0.69 22.25 -29.55
C PRO A 184 -2.03 22.88 -29.84
N GLN A 185 -2.37 23.96 -29.11
CA GLN A 185 -3.56 24.71 -29.43
C GLN A 185 -3.41 24.96 -30.91
N ARG A 186 -4.28 24.30 -31.71
CA ARG A 186 -4.29 24.47 -33.14
C ARG A 186 -4.49 25.96 -33.28
N ARG A 187 -3.39 26.67 -33.52
CA ARG A 187 -3.42 28.02 -34.03
C ARG A 187 -4.10 27.80 -35.36
N SER A 188 -5.41 27.98 -35.37
CA SER A 188 -6.28 28.05 -36.53
C SER A 188 -5.83 29.29 -37.33
N ARG A 189 -4.59 29.26 -37.81
CA ARG A 189 -4.14 30.08 -38.91
C ARG A 189 -4.68 29.37 -40.13
N HIS A 190 -5.56 30.06 -40.85
CA HIS A 190 -6.27 29.62 -42.06
C HIS A 190 -7.60 28.89 -41.85
N ALA A 191 -8.54 29.52 -41.13
CA ALA A 191 -9.89 29.63 -41.68
C ALA A 191 -10.10 31.09 -42.08
N THR A 192 -10.01 31.31 -43.37
CA THR A 192 -10.26 32.52 -44.12
C THR A 192 -11.61 33.17 -43.79
N PHE A 193 -11.56 34.49 -43.59
CA PHE A 193 -12.56 35.50 -43.96
C PHE A 193 -14.04 35.19 -43.70
N GLY A 194 -14.59 35.82 -42.65
CA GLY A 194 -15.95 36.36 -42.72
C GLY A 194 -16.95 35.93 -41.66
N ALA A 195 -16.64 36.03 -40.36
CA ALA A 195 -17.65 36.23 -39.30
C ALA A 195 -16.97 36.46 -37.93
N ALA A 196 -16.29 37.60 -37.76
CA ALA A 196 -15.84 38.08 -36.46
C ALA A 196 -16.37 39.49 -36.24
N LYS A 197 -17.62 39.56 -35.80
CA LYS A 197 -18.17 40.69 -35.07
C LYS A 197 -19.02 40.06 -33.96
N ASP A 198 -18.77 40.48 -32.72
CA ASP A 198 -19.48 40.09 -31.49
C ASP A 198 -18.77 39.08 -30.55
N ILE A 199 -17.48 39.31 -30.26
CA ILE A 199 -16.77 38.72 -29.10
C ILE A 199 -16.79 39.65 -27.86
N ASN A 200 -17.65 40.68 -27.85
CA ASN A 200 -17.82 41.60 -26.71
C ASN A 200 -19.19 41.51 -26.04
N LYS A 201 -19.73 40.30 -25.99
CA LYS A 201 -20.87 39.95 -25.14
C LYS A 201 -20.67 38.53 -24.63
N ARG A 202 -19.64 38.33 -23.78
CA ARG A 202 -19.66 37.22 -22.81
C ARG A 202 -20.77 37.53 -21.83
N GLN A 203 -22.00 37.35 -22.30
CA GLN A 203 -23.06 36.89 -21.44
C GLN A 203 -22.46 35.70 -20.72
N VAL A 204 -22.42 35.78 -19.40
CA VAL A 204 -22.62 34.65 -18.50
C VAL A 204 -23.98 34.06 -18.89
N GLY A 205 -24.06 33.50 -20.10
CA GLY A 205 -25.16 32.69 -20.53
C GLY A 205 -25.04 31.48 -19.65
N GLU A 206 -26.00 31.35 -18.73
CA GLU A 206 -26.24 30.17 -17.91
C GLU A 206 -25.66 28.95 -18.63
N SER A 207 -24.64 28.33 -18.06
CA SER A 207 -23.97 27.14 -18.59
C SER A 207 -25.00 26.02 -18.67
N LYS A 208 -25.84 26.05 -19.70
CA LYS A 208 -26.94 25.11 -19.88
C LYS A 208 -26.35 23.87 -20.51
N CYS A 209 -26.08 22.88 -19.67
CA CYS A 209 -25.94 21.53 -20.15
C CYS A 209 -27.21 21.09 -20.89
N PRO A 210 -27.10 20.13 -21.83
CA PRO A 210 -28.27 19.47 -22.39
C PRO A 210 -29.23 18.98 -21.30
N VAL A 211 -30.50 18.84 -21.65
CA VAL A 211 -31.49 18.20 -20.77
C VAL A 211 -30.94 16.83 -20.33
N ASP A 212 -31.06 16.51 -19.04
CA ASP A 212 -30.48 15.32 -18.37
C ASP A 212 -28.98 15.31 -18.12
N LYS A 213 -28.28 16.46 -18.28
CA LYS A 213 -26.89 16.61 -17.85
C LYS A 213 -26.73 17.71 -16.81
N GLN A 214 -25.78 17.51 -15.91
CA GLN A 214 -25.43 18.44 -14.85
C GLN A 214 -24.04 19.05 -15.11
N VAL A 215 -23.88 20.32 -14.77
CA VAL A 215 -22.57 20.99 -14.81
C VAL A 215 -21.74 20.51 -13.63
N CYS A 216 -20.69 19.74 -13.89
CA CYS A 216 -19.75 19.25 -12.89
C CYS A 216 -18.37 19.89 -13.07
N GLY A 217 -17.65 20.09 -11.97
CA GLY A 217 -16.26 20.53 -12.01
C GLY A 217 -15.35 19.40 -12.50
N VAL A 218 -14.28 19.75 -13.21
CA VAL A 218 -13.25 18.77 -13.63
C VAL A 218 -12.22 18.64 -12.51
N PRO A 219 -12.01 17.44 -11.91
CA PRO A 219 -11.01 17.22 -10.87
C PRO A 219 -9.61 17.63 -11.36
N GLY A 220 -8.86 18.39 -10.54
CA GLY A 220 -7.51 18.87 -10.87
C GLY A 220 -7.46 19.95 -11.97
N GLY A 221 -8.59 20.39 -12.51
CA GLY A 221 -8.68 21.48 -13.48
C GLY A 221 -8.73 22.86 -12.82
N ASN A 222 -8.12 23.86 -13.45
CA ASN A 222 -8.10 25.26 -12.97
C ASN A 222 -9.45 25.96 -13.25
N GLY A 223 -10.53 25.50 -12.59
CA GLY A 223 -11.89 26.03 -12.75
C GLY A 223 -12.62 25.57 -14.02
N GLY A 224 -12.22 24.43 -14.59
CA GLY A 224 -12.92 23.80 -15.70
C GLY A 224 -14.23 23.14 -15.26
N TRP A 225 -15.21 23.09 -16.15
CA TRP A 225 -16.46 22.36 -15.97
C TRP A 225 -16.79 21.53 -17.20
N GLU A 226 -17.56 20.47 -16.99
CA GLU A 226 -18.10 19.63 -18.05
C GLU A 226 -19.55 19.22 -17.76
N CYS A 227 -20.25 18.80 -18.81
CA CYS A 227 -21.63 18.34 -18.70
C CYS A 227 -21.67 16.82 -18.56
N VAL A 228 -21.98 16.35 -17.35
CA VAL A 228 -22.01 14.92 -17.01
C VAL A 228 -23.45 14.44 -16.87
N ASP A 229 -23.73 13.26 -17.40
CA ASP A 229 -24.99 12.56 -17.13
C ASP A 229 -24.84 11.74 -15.85
N THR A 230 -25.23 12.34 -14.72
CA THR A 230 -25.07 11.73 -13.39
C THR A 230 -25.97 10.51 -13.16
N LYS A 231 -26.82 10.15 -14.12
CA LYS A 231 -27.65 8.94 -14.05
C LYS A 231 -26.96 7.71 -14.64
N SER A 232 -25.93 7.90 -15.48
CA SER A 232 -25.27 6.84 -16.25
C SER A 232 -23.74 6.88 -16.19
N ASP A 233 -23.16 8.01 -15.83
CA ASP A 233 -21.71 8.16 -15.67
C ASP A 233 -21.19 7.42 -14.43
N LYS A 234 -20.14 6.61 -14.61
CA LYS A 234 -19.60 5.76 -13.53
C LYS A 234 -18.80 6.57 -12.51
N GLU A 235 -18.18 7.67 -12.91
CA GLU A 235 -17.30 8.45 -12.05
C GLU A 235 -18.12 9.50 -11.27
N SER A 236 -19.19 10.04 -11.84
CA SER A 236 -20.09 11.01 -11.18
C SER A 236 -21.52 10.46 -11.02
N CYS A 237 -21.65 9.26 -10.48
CA CYS A 237 -22.97 8.64 -10.30
C CYS A 237 -23.74 9.29 -9.16
N GLY A 238 -24.99 9.70 -9.40
CA GLY A 238 -25.85 10.32 -8.38
C GLY A 238 -25.59 11.80 -8.13
N GLY A 239 -24.60 12.40 -8.78
CA GLY A 239 -24.27 13.82 -8.69
C GLY A 239 -22.86 14.11 -9.15
N CYS A 240 -22.44 15.36 -9.10
CA CYS A 240 -21.06 15.71 -9.41
C CYS A 240 -20.12 15.28 -8.29
N MET A 241 -18.99 14.63 -8.60
CA MET A 241 -17.93 14.40 -7.61
C MET A 241 -17.26 15.71 -7.18
N THR A 242 -17.03 16.62 -8.13
CA THR A 242 -16.45 17.95 -7.88
C THR A 242 -17.51 19.01 -8.20
N PRO A 243 -17.84 19.90 -7.26
CA PRO A 243 -18.81 20.95 -7.51
C PRO A 243 -18.24 21.95 -8.54
N SER A 244 -19.08 22.39 -9.48
CA SER A 244 -18.69 23.45 -10.41
C SER A 244 -18.61 24.80 -9.68
N THR A 245 -17.58 25.59 -9.97
CA THR A 245 -17.47 26.99 -9.52
C THR A 245 -18.32 27.94 -10.37
N ILE A 246 -18.91 27.45 -11.46
CA ILE A 246 -19.72 28.21 -12.42
C ILE A 246 -21.14 27.64 -12.45
N GLY A 247 -22.14 28.50 -12.24
CA GLY A 247 -23.57 28.13 -12.33
C GLY A 247 -24.24 27.94 -10.97
N VAL A 248 -25.28 27.11 -10.95
CA VAL A 248 -25.97 26.73 -9.71
C VAL A 248 -25.06 25.81 -8.93
N TYR A 249 -24.77 26.16 -7.67
CA TYR A 249 -23.97 25.33 -6.78
C TYR A 249 -24.74 24.04 -6.49
N HIS A 250 -24.14 22.92 -6.85
CA HIS A 250 -24.58 21.59 -6.45
C HIS A 250 -23.52 21.00 -5.52
N PRO A 251 -23.89 20.52 -4.31
CA PRO A 251 -22.93 19.86 -3.44
C PRO A 251 -22.36 18.61 -4.11
N ALA A 252 -21.18 18.20 -3.65
CA ALA A 252 -20.50 16.99 -4.11
C ALA A 252 -21.24 15.73 -3.62
N THR A 253 -22.33 15.37 -4.29
CA THR A 253 -23.13 14.17 -3.99
C THR A 253 -22.79 12.98 -4.89
N GLY A 254 -21.93 13.19 -5.90
CA GLY A 254 -21.49 12.15 -6.81
C GLY A 254 -20.62 11.10 -6.15
N LYS A 255 -20.75 9.86 -6.63
CA LYS A 255 -19.90 8.73 -6.23
C LYS A 255 -19.24 8.11 -7.45
N ASP A 256 -17.95 7.85 -7.34
CA ASP A 256 -17.22 7.04 -8.31
C ASP A 256 -17.48 5.56 -8.05
N CYS A 257 -18.29 4.94 -8.90
CA CYS A 257 -18.60 3.53 -8.80
C CYS A 257 -17.40 2.64 -9.15
N THR A 258 -16.39 3.14 -9.85
CA THR A 258 -15.17 2.36 -10.16
C THR A 258 -14.28 2.17 -8.95
N SER A 259 -14.46 2.99 -7.90
CA SER A 259 -13.73 2.93 -6.64
C SER A 259 -14.28 1.91 -5.62
N ILE A 260 -15.35 1.18 -5.95
CA ILE A 260 -15.95 0.20 -5.02
C ILE A 260 -14.95 -0.93 -4.73
N PRO A 261 -14.56 -1.14 -3.46
CA PRO A 261 -13.58 -2.16 -3.10
C PRO A 261 -14.02 -3.57 -3.50
N ASN A 262 -13.09 -4.35 -4.05
CA ASN A 262 -13.26 -5.74 -4.49
C ASN A 262 -14.31 -5.94 -5.60
N ALA A 263 -14.80 -4.88 -6.24
CA ALA A 263 -15.64 -4.99 -7.41
C ALA A 263 -14.77 -5.15 -8.67
N VAL A 264 -15.18 -6.01 -9.60
CA VAL A 264 -14.48 -6.09 -10.89
C VAL A 264 -14.80 -4.82 -11.68
N SER A 265 -13.82 -4.04 -12.09
CA SER A 265 -14.03 -2.70 -12.68
C SER A 265 -14.94 -2.70 -13.92
N SER A 266 -14.97 -3.80 -14.68
CA SER A 266 -15.87 -3.96 -15.84
C SER A 266 -17.32 -4.27 -15.47
N SER A 267 -17.58 -4.64 -14.23
CA SER A 267 -18.88 -5.14 -13.73
C SER A 267 -19.65 -4.13 -12.87
N VAL A 268 -19.11 -2.92 -12.71
CA VAL A 268 -19.80 -1.82 -12.03
C VAL A 268 -20.35 -0.85 -13.06
N GLU A 269 -21.60 -0.44 -12.86
CA GLU A 269 -22.31 0.52 -13.70
C GLU A 269 -23.04 1.56 -12.84
N CYS A 270 -23.25 2.76 -13.37
CA CYS A 270 -24.18 3.71 -12.79
C CYS A 270 -25.55 3.51 -13.44
N ARG A 271 -26.56 3.15 -12.65
CA ARG A 271 -27.92 2.94 -13.12
C ARG A 271 -28.88 3.75 -12.29
N SER A 272 -29.62 4.66 -12.95
CA SER A 272 -30.63 5.49 -12.29
C SER A 272 -30.05 6.28 -11.10
N ALA A 273 -28.86 6.87 -11.30
CA ALA A 273 -28.17 7.68 -10.29
C ALA A 273 -27.71 6.89 -9.04
N ALA A 274 -27.57 5.55 -9.14
CA ALA A 274 -26.97 4.70 -8.11
C ALA A 274 -25.96 3.71 -8.70
N CYS A 275 -24.91 3.40 -7.94
CA CYS A 275 -23.94 2.38 -8.34
C CYS A 275 -24.55 0.99 -8.26
N HIS A 276 -24.35 0.18 -9.30
CA HIS A 276 -24.80 -1.20 -9.39
C HIS A 276 -23.62 -2.12 -9.71
N VAL A 277 -23.35 -3.07 -8.82
CA VAL A 277 -22.28 -4.05 -8.88
C VAL A 277 -22.84 -5.38 -9.35
N SER A 278 -22.41 -5.86 -10.52
CA SER A 278 -22.84 -7.13 -11.09
C SER A 278 -21.88 -8.29 -10.80
N ALA A 279 -20.61 -8.01 -10.49
CA ALA A 279 -19.63 -9.02 -10.08
C ALA A 279 -18.59 -8.47 -9.10
N CYS A 280 -18.02 -9.37 -8.30
CA CYS A 280 -16.97 -9.07 -7.35
C CYS A 280 -15.74 -9.96 -7.62
N GLU A 281 -14.59 -9.55 -7.10
CA GLU A 281 -13.37 -10.35 -7.10
C GLU A 281 -13.54 -11.65 -6.29
N ALA A 282 -12.63 -12.61 -6.48
CA ALA A 282 -12.71 -13.91 -5.82
C ALA A 282 -12.74 -13.77 -4.30
N GLY A 283 -13.67 -14.47 -3.65
CA GLY A 283 -13.90 -14.39 -2.20
C GLY A 283 -14.95 -13.36 -1.78
N PHE A 284 -15.51 -12.59 -2.72
CA PHE A 284 -16.55 -11.61 -2.48
C PHE A 284 -17.79 -11.88 -3.34
N VAL A 285 -18.96 -11.42 -2.86
CA VAL A 285 -20.24 -11.43 -3.60
C VAL A 285 -20.91 -10.07 -3.50
N PRO A 286 -21.72 -9.66 -4.50
CA PRO A 286 -22.49 -8.43 -4.41
C PRO A 286 -23.39 -8.42 -3.17
N SER A 287 -23.54 -7.25 -2.54
CA SER A 287 -24.49 -7.02 -1.46
C SER A 287 -25.93 -7.25 -1.94
N ALA A 288 -26.89 -7.41 -1.01
CA ALA A 288 -28.30 -7.54 -1.38
C ALA A 288 -28.85 -6.32 -2.14
N ALA A 289 -28.24 -5.15 -1.94
CA ALA A 289 -28.57 -3.92 -2.66
C ALA A 289 -27.78 -3.73 -3.97
N ASN A 290 -26.85 -4.64 -4.27
CA ASN A 290 -25.90 -4.56 -5.40
C ASN A 290 -25.08 -3.26 -5.41
N ASP A 291 -24.73 -2.70 -4.26
CA ASP A 291 -24.02 -1.42 -4.13
C ASP A 291 -22.62 -1.56 -3.51
N ALA A 292 -22.25 -2.78 -3.10
CA ALA A 292 -20.96 -3.12 -2.51
C ALA A 292 -20.62 -4.59 -2.74
N CYS A 293 -19.35 -4.95 -2.55
CA CYS A 293 -18.89 -6.34 -2.48
C CYS A 293 -18.64 -6.72 -1.03
N VAL A 294 -19.33 -7.76 -0.56
CA VAL A 294 -19.16 -8.29 0.80
C VAL A 294 -18.43 -9.62 0.75
N PRO A 295 -17.58 -9.93 1.75
CA PRO A 295 -16.89 -11.22 1.78
C PRO A 295 -17.94 -12.32 1.80
N VAL A 296 -17.70 -13.40 1.05
CA VAL A 296 -18.50 -14.61 1.15
C VAL A 296 -18.31 -15.10 2.59
N SER A 297 -19.29 -14.82 3.44
CA SER A 297 -19.33 -15.39 4.78
C SER A 297 -19.23 -16.88 4.54
N ALA A 298 -18.17 -17.52 5.05
CA ALA A 298 -17.97 -18.95 4.88
C ALA A 298 -19.23 -19.65 5.38
N SER A 299 -20.15 -19.94 4.46
CA SER A 299 -21.38 -20.60 4.80
C SER A 299 -20.95 -21.93 5.42
N PRO A 300 -21.41 -22.27 6.63
CA PRO A 300 -21.04 -23.53 7.28
C PRO A 300 -21.34 -24.77 6.42
N ALA A 301 -22.08 -24.61 5.33
CA ALA A 301 -22.43 -25.63 4.36
C ALA A 301 -21.29 -26.10 3.45
N ASP A 302 -20.16 -25.36 3.33
CA ASP A 302 -18.99 -25.83 2.56
C ASP A 302 -17.87 -26.39 3.45
N LYS A 303 -18.25 -26.98 4.59
CA LYS A 303 -17.46 -28.06 5.18
C LYS A 303 -17.62 -29.30 4.30
N ARG A 304 -17.01 -29.30 3.11
CA ARG A 304 -16.60 -30.57 2.52
C ARG A 304 -15.77 -31.26 3.59
N PHE A 305 -16.33 -32.33 4.14
CA PHE A 305 -15.72 -33.22 5.09
C PHE A 305 -14.32 -33.56 4.59
N PHE A 306 -13.31 -32.83 5.07
CA PHE A 306 -11.95 -33.32 5.09
C PHE A 306 -12.00 -34.48 6.07
N ASN A 307 -12.12 -35.69 5.51
CA ASN A 307 -12.30 -36.92 6.25
C ASN A 307 -11.03 -37.20 7.05
N TRP A 308 -10.98 -36.67 8.28
CA TRP A 308 -9.85 -36.81 9.21
C TRP A 308 -9.52 -38.28 9.54
N GLN A 309 -10.44 -39.22 9.26
CA GLN A 309 -10.16 -40.66 9.38
C GLN A 309 -9.16 -41.15 8.33
N GLU A 310 -9.22 -40.70 7.07
CA GLU A 310 -8.23 -41.13 6.06
C GLU A 310 -6.84 -40.54 6.31
N ALA A 311 -6.75 -39.30 6.80
CA ALA A 311 -5.47 -38.67 7.13
C ALA A 311 -4.81 -39.31 8.38
N SER A 312 -5.61 -39.73 9.37
CA SER A 312 -5.08 -40.36 10.60
C SER A 312 -4.66 -41.82 10.39
N GLU A 313 -5.29 -42.55 9.47
CA GLU A 313 -4.87 -43.90 9.07
C GLU A 313 -3.53 -43.89 8.30
N ALA A 314 -3.26 -42.87 7.49
CA ALA A 314 -1.97 -42.72 6.80
C ALA A 314 -0.80 -42.47 7.78
N VAL A 315 -1.03 -41.74 8.87
CA VAL A 315 -0.02 -41.45 9.89
C VAL A 315 0.25 -42.67 10.79
N THR A 316 -0.79 -43.39 11.20
CA THR A 316 -0.64 -44.61 12.03
C THR A 316 -0.01 -45.78 11.27
N LYS A 317 -0.24 -45.90 9.96
CA LYS A 317 0.42 -46.91 9.12
C LYS A 317 1.92 -46.63 8.93
N LYS A 318 2.32 -45.35 8.85
CA LYS A 318 3.75 -44.95 8.85
C LYS A 318 4.42 -45.21 10.21
N ALA A 319 3.75 -44.95 11.33
CA ALA A 319 4.31 -45.19 12.66
C ALA A 319 4.57 -46.68 12.98
N LYS A 320 3.76 -47.59 12.43
CA LYS A 320 3.96 -49.05 12.58
C LYS A 320 5.13 -49.60 11.76
N ALA A 321 5.49 -48.95 10.65
CA ALA A 321 6.59 -49.39 9.78
C ALA A 321 7.99 -49.05 10.32
N VAL A 322 8.09 -48.06 11.24
CA VAL A 322 9.39 -47.57 11.76
C VAL A 322 9.88 -48.34 12.98
N GLY A 323 9.13 -49.35 13.47
CA GLY A 323 9.69 -50.41 14.32
C GLY A 323 10.47 -49.93 15.56
N GLY A 324 9.87 -49.09 16.41
CA GLY A 324 10.49 -48.76 17.70
C GLY A 324 9.83 -47.60 18.44
N LYS A 325 9.33 -47.86 19.66
CA LYS A 325 8.68 -46.86 20.54
C LYS A 325 9.59 -45.71 21.00
N ARG A 326 10.89 -45.73 20.69
CA ARG A 326 11.87 -44.72 21.15
C ARG A 326 12.16 -43.60 20.15
N ASP A 327 11.75 -43.72 18.89
CA ASP A 327 12.11 -42.73 17.84
C ASP A 327 10.93 -41.90 17.31
N ILE A 328 9.71 -42.08 17.84
CA ILE A 328 8.50 -41.40 17.36
C ILE A 328 8.54 -39.89 17.67
N VAL A 329 9.15 -39.48 18.81
CA VAL A 329 9.31 -38.05 19.17
C VAL A 329 10.42 -37.38 18.34
N ALA A 330 11.45 -38.13 17.95
CA ALA A 330 12.51 -37.61 17.09
C ALA A 330 12.05 -37.45 15.63
N ALA A 331 11.24 -38.37 15.11
CA ALA A 331 10.67 -38.29 13.77
C ALA A 331 9.60 -37.19 13.65
N ALA A 332 8.77 -36.98 14.68
CA ALA A 332 7.78 -35.89 14.70
C ALA A 332 8.45 -34.49 14.75
N ASN A 333 9.56 -34.34 15.49
CA ASN A 333 10.31 -33.08 15.54
C ASN A 333 11.16 -32.82 14.28
N ALA A 334 11.56 -33.86 13.53
CA ALA A 334 12.26 -33.71 12.26
C ALA A 334 11.34 -33.27 11.12
N ASP A 335 10.08 -33.70 11.13
CA ASP A 335 9.09 -33.35 10.09
C ASP A 335 8.60 -31.89 10.25
N ILE A 336 8.43 -31.41 11.48
CA ILE A 336 8.11 -29.99 11.76
C ILE A 336 9.28 -29.07 11.36
N ARG A 337 10.53 -29.50 11.52
CA ARG A 337 11.72 -28.76 11.01
C ARG A 337 11.85 -28.79 9.48
N GLY A 338 11.24 -29.76 8.80
CA GLY A 338 11.19 -29.83 7.34
C GLY A 338 10.26 -28.78 6.72
N MET A 339 9.14 -28.47 7.39
CA MET A 339 8.16 -27.50 6.87
C MET A 339 8.58 -26.04 7.07
N VAL A 340 9.48 -25.74 8.02
CA VAL A 340 10.02 -24.37 8.23
C VAL A 340 11.18 -24.06 7.27
N LYS A 341 11.83 -25.07 6.69
CA LYS A 341 13.00 -24.90 5.80
C LYS A 341 12.69 -24.53 4.34
N LEU A 342 11.43 -24.27 4.00
CA LEU A 342 11.05 -23.71 2.69
C LEU A 342 11.05 -22.17 2.68
N GLY A 343 11.51 -21.51 3.75
CA GLY A 343 11.40 -20.05 3.90
C GLY A 343 12.71 -19.24 4.01
N GLU A 344 13.90 -19.83 4.07
CA GLU A 344 15.13 -19.04 4.31
C GLU A 344 16.30 -19.45 3.43
N GLY A 345 16.56 -18.61 2.42
CA GLY A 345 17.79 -18.63 1.63
C GLY A 345 18.95 -17.96 2.36
N ALA A 346 19.99 -18.76 2.58
CA ALA A 346 21.43 -18.47 2.57
C ALA A 346 21.96 -17.12 3.15
N GLY A 347 22.66 -17.24 4.28
CA GLY A 347 23.69 -16.31 4.75
C GLY A 347 24.73 -17.04 5.59
N LEU A 348 25.79 -17.53 4.96
CA LEU A 348 26.91 -18.24 5.58
C LEU A 348 27.80 -17.24 6.33
N VAL A 349 27.88 -17.32 7.66
CA VAL A 349 28.92 -16.63 8.45
C VAL A 349 29.86 -17.66 9.04
N LYS A 350 31.14 -17.49 8.71
CA LYS A 350 32.30 -18.28 9.10
C LYS A 350 32.67 -17.90 10.53
N LEU A 351 32.82 -18.89 11.41
CA LEU A 351 33.31 -18.71 12.79
C LEU A 351 34.81 -18.40 12.78
N LEU A 352 35.17 -17.26 13.37
CA LEU A 352 36.40 -17.01 14.12
C LEU A 352 36.01 -16.43 15.47
#